data_AF-A0AAW2EYD3-F1
#
_entry.id   AF-A0AAW2EYD3-F1
#
_cell.length_a   1.000
_cell.length_b   1.000
_cell.length_c   1.000
_cell.angle_alpha   90.00
_cell.angle_beta   90.00
_cell.angle_gamma   90.00
#
_symmetry.space_group_name_H-M   'P 1'
#
loop_
_entity.id
_entity.type
_entity.pdbx_description
1 polymer ?
#
loop_
_entity_poly.entity_id
_entity_poly.type
_entity_poly.pdbx_seq_one_letter_code
_entity_poly.pdbx_strand_id
1 'polypeptide(L)'
;MLLDEESEEYNLYSEDEKCEFVFRIFQMLVLGGILCQFEDVLQPYLDITKTIYKDLIRVQKRNTSDDLFVSTLVLEVVAKDDKDQDYFPSDSDNRQNIAFLLIDANSREITTFIHQYGGYCSANLN
;
A
#
# COMPACT_ATOMS: atom_id res chain seq x y z
N MET A 1 -7.91 8.99 14.19
CA MET A 1 -8.48 9.80 13.09
C MET A 1 -9.10 8.93 11.98
N LEU A 2 -8.39 8.38 10.99
CA LEU A 2 -9.04 7.52 9.95
C LEU A 2 -8.72 6.01 10.06
N LEU A 3 -7.65 5.66 10.76
CA LEU A 3 -7.15 4.28 10.92
C LEU A 3 -7.27 3.79 12.37
N ASP A 4 -7.98 4.55 13.18
CA ASP A 4 -8.18 4.31 14.61
C ASP A 4 -9.67 3.96 14.79
N GLU A 5 -9.95 2.73 15.21
CA GLU A 5 -11.29 2.18 15.37
C GLU A 5 -12.13 2.94 16.40
N GLU A 6 -11.47 3.67 17.32
CA GLU A 6 -12.13 4.48 18.34
C GLU A 6 -12.48 5.91 17.85
N SER A 7 -12.01 6.29 16.65
CA SER A 7 -12.24 7.63 16.07
C SER A 7 -13.61 7.75 15.41
N GLU A 8 -14.26 8.91 15.53
CA GLU A 8 -15.54 9.18 14.86
C GLU A 8 -15.45 9.04 13.34
N GLU A 9 -14.29 9.35 12.76
CA GLU A 9 -14.04 9.33 11.33
C GLU A 9 -13.62 7.96 10.79
N TYR A 10 -13.50 6.92 11.64
CA TYR A 10 -13.10 5.56 11.22
C TYR A 10 -13.99 4.98 10.11
N ASN A 11 -15.29 5.29 10.17
CA ASN A 11 -16.30 4.80 9.24
C ASN A 11 -16.55 5.75 8.06
N LEU A 12 -15.68 6.75 7.84
CA LEU A 12 -15.80 7.66 6.71
C LEU A 12 -15.65 6.94 5.36
N TYR A 13 -14.86 5.86 5.34
CA TYR A 13 -14.66 4.97 4.20
C TYR A 13 -15.20 3.58 4.51
N SER A 14 -15.81 2.94 3.52
CA SER A 14 -16.21 1.53 3.57
C SER A 14 -14.99 0.60 3.60
N GLU A 15 -15.20 -0.65 4.01
CA GLU A 15 -14.12 -1.65 4.02
C GLU A 15 -13.55 -1.91 2.62
N ASP A 16 -14.39 -1.88 1.59
CA ASP A 16 -13.94 -2.01 0.20
C ASP A 16 -13.05 -0.83 -0.23
N GLU A 17 -13.42 0.40 0.14
CA GLU A 17 -12.60 1.59 -0.10
C GLU A 17 -11.27 1.54 0.67
N LYS A 18 -11.28 1.00 1.90
CA LYS A 18 -10.05 0.79 2.68
C LYS A 18 -9.12 -0.25 2.05
N CYS A 19 -9.66 -1.17 1.26
CA CYS A 19 -8.88 -2.15 0.50
C CYS A 19 -8.30 -1.60 -0.81
N GLU A 20 -8.74 -0.42 -1.27
CA GLU A 20 -8.19 0.17 -2.48
C GLU A 20 -6.71 0.55 -2.31
N PHE A 21 -5.91 0.32 -3.35
CA PHE A 21 -4.47 0.58 -3.32
C PHE A 21 -4.10 2.02 -2.89
N VAL A 22 -4.90 3.02 -3.28
CA VAL A 22 -4.68 4.41 -2.88
C VAL A 22 -4.84 4.61 -1.37
N PHE A 23 -5.83 3.95 -0.76
CA PHE A 23 -6.03 3.97 0.69
C PHE A 23 -4.92 3.22 1.41
N ARG A 24 -4.45 2.10 0.84
CA ARG A 24 -3.34 1.32 1.40
C ARG A 24 -2.02 2.10 1.39
N ILE A 25 -1.73 2.90 0.36
CA ILE A 25 -0.61 3.86 0.36
C ILE A 25 -0.75 4.85 1.51
N PHE A 26 -1.93 5.47 1.65
CA PHE A 26 -2.21 6.41 2.73
C PHE A 26 -1.99 5.77 4.12
N GLN A 27 -2.51 4.55 4.30
CA GLN A 27 -2.34 3.77 5.51
C GLN A 27 -0.86 3.54 5.84
N MET A 28 -0.06 3.12 4.87
CA MET A 28 1.39 2.90 5.07
C MET A 28 2.10 4.18 5.55
N LEU A 29 1.69 5.36 5.05
CA LEU A 29 2.30 6.62 5.43
C LEU A 29 1.87 7.11 6.81
N VAL A 30 0.56 7.04 7.12
CA VAL A 30 0.00 7.57 8.38
C VAL A 30 0.34 6.69 9.57
N LEU A 31 0.35 5.37 9.40
CA LEU A 31 0.83 4.48 10.47
C LEU A 31 2.32 4.70 10.74
N GLY A 32 3.05 5.12 9.71
CA GLY A 32 4.48 5.36 9.79
C GLY A 32 5.21 4.06 10.10
N GLY A 33 5.90 4.02 11.24
CA GLY A 33 6.64 2.84 11.67
C GLY A 33 7.03 2.97 13.13
N ILE A 34 8.22 2.47 13.49
CA ILE A 34 8.71 2.41 14.88
C ILE A 34 8.77 3.80 15.55
N LEU A 35 8.90 4.87 14.77
CA LEU A 35 9.13 6.22 15.29
C LEU A 35 7.86 7.01 15.62
N CYS A 36 6.68 6.38 15.74
CA CYS A 36 5.41 6.98 16.18
C CYS A 36 5.17 8.42 15.65
N GLN A 37 4.62 8.55 14.45
CA GLN A 37 4.31 9.86 13.85
C GLN A 37 2.96 10.38 14.36
N PHE A 38 2.97 11.10 15.48
CA PHE A 38 1.81 11.86 15.93
C PHE A 38 1.70 13.14 15.10
N GLU A 39 0.68 13.21 14.25
CA GLU A 39 0.42 14.37 13.41
C GLU A 39 -1.05 14.77 13.49
N ASP A 40 -1.30 16.06 13.71
CA ASP A 40 -2.66 16.63 13.77
C ASP A 40 -3.15 17.10 12.39
N VAL A 41 -2.30 17.04 11.36
CA VAL A 41 -2.58 17.56 10.02
C VAL A 41 -2.62 16.44 9.00
N LEU A 42 -3.81 16.20 8.44
CA LEU A 42 -4.04 15.14 7.44
C LEU A 42 -3.55 15.50 6.02
N GLN A 43 -3.60 16.78 5.65
CA GLN A 43 -3.39 17.22 4.26
C GLN A 43 -2.04 16.78 3.64
N PRO A 44 -0.89 16.84 4.35
CA PRO A 44 0.39 16.38 3.81
C PRO A 44 0.36 14.91 3.38
N TYR A 45 -0.32 14.06 4.15
CA TYR A 45 -0.47 12.63 3.83
C TYR A 45 -1.31 12.40 2.59
N LEU A 46 -2.39 13.18 2.41
CA LEU A 46 -3.23 13.10 1.22
C LEU A 46 -2.46 13.55 -0.03
N ASP A 47 -1.69 14.64 0.08
CA ASP A 47 -0.91 15.20 -1.03
C ASP A 47 0.18 14.22 -1.50
N ILE A 48 0.92 13.63 -0.55
CA ILE A 48 1.96 12.66 -0.91
C ILE A 48 1.37 11.32 -1.37
N THR A 49 0.26 10.84 -0.78
CA THR A 49 -0.47 9.65 -1.25
C THR A 49 -0.87 9.81 -2.71
N LYS A 50 -1.47 10.96 -3.05
CA LYS A 50 -1.87 11.28 -4.42
C LYS A 50 -0.69 11.34 -5.37
N THR A 51 0.44 11.86 -4.91
CA THR A 51 1.68 11.95 -5.70
C THR A 51 2.24 10.56 -5.99
N ILE A 52 2.38 9.71 -4.96
CA ILE A 52 2.85 8.32 -5.10
C ILE A 52 1.92 7.53 -6.01
N TYR A 53 0.60 7.59 -5.77
CA TYR A 53 -0.38 6.87 -6.60
C TYR A 53 -0.27 7.23 -8.08
N LYS A 54 -0.12 8.52 -8.40
CA LYS A 54 0.02 9.00 -9.79
C LYS A 54 1.34 8.60 -10.45
N ASP A 55 2.40 8.41 -9.67
CA ASP A 55 3.69 7.97 -10.19
C ASP A 55 3.69 6.46 -10.49
N LEU A 56 3.04 5.68 -9.62
CA LEU A 56 2.96 4.23 -9.69
C LEU A 56 1.92 3.70 -10.70
N ILE A 57 0.77 4.36 -10.82
CA ILE A 57 -0.33 3.90 -11.66
C ILE A 57 -0.25 4.50 -13.06
N ARG A 58 -0.27 3.62 -14.06
CA ARG A 58 -0.32 3.97 -15.47
C ARG A 58 -1.75 3.93 -15.98
N VAL A 59 -2.10 4.93 -16.79
CA VAL A 59 -3.38 5.02 -17.48
C VAL A 59 -3.16 5.09 -18.98
N GLN A 60 -4.08 4.50 -19.73
CA GLN A 60 -4.01 4.45 -21.18
C GLN A 60 -5.34 4.77 -21.82
N LYS A 61 -5.26 5.32 -23.03
CA LYS A 61 -6.44 5.56 -23.86
C LYS A 61 -6.81 4.27 -24.59
N ARG A 62 -8.10 3.95 -24.61
CA ARG A 62 -8.59 2.82 -25.39
C ARG A 62 -8.47 3.12 -26.89
N ASN A 63 -8.03 2.15 -27.70
CA ASN A 63 -7.86 2.38 -29.15
C ASN A 63 -9.20 2.64 -29.89
N THR A 64 -10.33 2.28 -29.27
CA THR A 64 -11.66 2.31 -29.89
C THR A 64 -12.60 3.38 -29.30
N SER A 65 -12.20 4.07 -28.22
CA SER A 65 -12.98 5.15 -27.61
C SER A 65 -12.05 6.19 -26.96
N ASP A 66 -12.57 7.37 -26.66
CA ASP A 66 -11.79 8.40 -25.96
C ASP A 66 -11.62 8.10 -24.45
N ASP A 67 -12.04 6.93 -23.99
CA ASP A 67 -12.01 6.54 -22.58
C ASP A 67 -10.61 6.14 -22.13
N LEU A 68 -10.27 6.54 -20.91
CA LEU A 68 -9.06 6.11 -20.21
C LEU A 68 -9.35 4.86 -19.38
N PHE A 69 -8.37 3.97 -19.29
CA PHE A 69 -8.40 2.82 -18.39
C PHE A 69 -7.04 2.68 -17.67
N VAL A 70 -7.06 2.08 -16.49
CA VAL A 70 -5.85 1.76 -15.72
C VAL A 70 -5.15 0.56 -16.37
N SER A 71 -3.88 0.71 -16.77
CA SER A 71 -3.09 -0.36 -17.39
C SER A 71 -2.22 -1.14 -16.39
N THR A 72 -2.11 -0.64 -15.16
CA THR A 72 -1.38 -1.29 -14.08
C THR A 72 -2.27 -2.29 -13.35
N LEU A 73 -1.85 -3.54 -13.28
CA LEU A 73 -2.42 -4.54 -12.38
C LEU A 73 -1.71 -4.44 -11.02
N VAL A 74 -2.48 -4.23 -9.95
CA VAL A 74 -1.95 -4.20 -8.58
C VAL A 74 -2.36 -5.48 -7.87
N LEU A 75 -1.38 -6.18 -7.29
CA LEU A 75 -1.57 -7.40 -6.53
C LEU A 75 -0.97 -7.22 -5.13
N GLU A 76 -1.77 -7.40 -4.09
CA GLU A 76 -1.25 -7.62 -2.74
C GLU A 76 -0.70 -9.05 -2.67
N VAL A 77 0.54 -9.21 -2.18
CA VAL A 77 1.23 -10.50 -2.20
C VAL A 77 1.80 -10.86 -0.83
N VAL A 78 1.68 -12.15 -0.50
CA VAL A 78 2.38 -12.79 0.61
C VAL A 78 3.09 -14.01 0.05
N ALA A 79 4.41 -14.04 0.19
CA ALA A 79 5.25 -15.19 -0.09
C ALA A 79 5.42 -16.01 1.18
N LYS A 80 5.28 -17.32 1.06
CA LYS A 80 5.39 -18.27 2.16
C LYS A 80 6.62 -19.17 2.02
N ASP A 81 7.19 -19.59 3.15
CA ASP A 81 8.29 -20.56 3.20
C ASP A 81 7.81 -22.01 3.00
N ASP A 82 8.73 -22.97 3.10
CA ASP A 82 8.44 -24.41 2.98
C ASP A 82 7.57 -24.97 4.12
N LYS A 83 7.32 -24.17 5.16
CA LYS A 83 6.50 -24.48 6.33
C LYS A 83 5.18 -23.69 6.36
N ASP A 84 4.81 -23.04 5.25
CA ASP A 84 3.60 -22.21 5.11
C ASP A 84 3.59 -20.95 6.00
N GLN A 85 4.74 -20.53 6.50
CA GLN A 85 4.90 -19.29 7.27
C GLN A 85 5.16 -18.10 6.36
N ASP A 86 4.69 -16.93 6.75
CA ASP A 86 4.91 -15.68 6.02
C ASP A 86 6.41 -15.34 5.96
N TYR A 87 6.97 -15.48 4.77
CA TYR A 87 8.36 -15.15 4.48
C TYR A 87 8.49 -13.67 4.08
N PHE A 88 7.56 -13.18 3.25
CA PHE A 88 7.58 -11.80 2.77
C PHE A 88 6.18 -11.30 2.35
N PRO A 89 5.68 -10.16 2.87
CA PRO A 89 6.21 -9.46 4.04
C PRO A 89 6.15 -10.39 5.25
N SER A 90 7.08 -10.26 6.19
CA SER A 90 7.05 -11.10 7.40
C SER A 90 5.92 -10.62 8.31
N ASP A 91 5.18 -11.54 8.94
CA ASP A 91 4.05 -11.24 9.82
C ASP A 91 2.97 -10.40 9.09
N SER A 92 2.30 -10.99 8.10
CA SER A 92 1.31 -10.27 7.27
C SER A 92 0.01 -9.93 8.01
N ASP A 93 -0.22 -10.53 9.19
CA ASP A 93 -1.30 -10.15 10.11
C ASP A 93 -1.12 -8.74 10.68
N ASN A 94 0.12 -8.25 10.75
CA ASN A 94 0.37 -6.88 11.13
C ASN A 94 -0.02 -5.94 9.99
N ARG A 95 -0.97 -5.05 10.25
CA ARG A 95 -1.51 -4.09 9.27
C ARG A 95 -0.50 -3.12 8.63
N GLN A 96 0.74 -3.08 9.12
CA GLN A 96 1.84 -2.31 8.53
C GLN A 96 2.69 -3.15 7.58
N ASN A 97 2.65 -4.47 7.66
CA ASN A 97 3.47 -5.37 6.86
C ASN A 97 2.72 -5.72 5.57
N ILE A 98 2.99 -4.97 4.51
CA ILE A 98 2.24 -5.05 3.25
C ILE A 98 3.22 -5.03 2.08
N ALA A 99 2.98 -5.86 1.07
CA ALA A 99 3.71 -5.84 -0.18
C ALA A 99 2.75 -5.86 -1.37
N PHE A 100 2.99 -4.95 -2.31
CA PHE A 100 2.30 -4.89 -3.58
C PHE A 100 3.24 -5.15 -4.75
N LEU A 101 2.76 -5.93 -5.74
CA LEU A 101 3.33 -6.01 -7.08
C LEU A 101 2.46 -5.20 -8.04
N LEU A 102 3.09 -4.24 -8.71
CA LEU A 102 2.47 -3.41 -9.72
C LEU A 102 3.04 -3.85 -11.07
N ILE A 103 2.19 -4.46 -11.89
CA ILE A 103 2.56 -5.01 -13.20
C ILE A 103 1.96 -4.12 -14.27
N ASP A 104 2.79 -3.47 -15.07
CA ASP A 104 2.31 -2.75 -16.24
C ASP A 104 2.16 -3.71 -17.42
N ALA A 105 0.91 -3.87 -17.90
CA ALA A 105 0.58 -4.87 -18.90
C ALA A 105 1.27 -4.66 -20.27
N ASN A 106 1.77 -3.44 -20.55
CA ASN A 106 2.28 -3.08 -21.86
C ASN A 106 3.81 -3.09 -21.90
N SER A 107 4.44 -2.43 -20.94
CA SER A 107 5.90 -2.39 -20.78
C SER A 107 6.46 -3.69 -20.21
N ARG A 108 5.61 -4.50 -19.55
CA ARG A 108 6.01 -5.68 -18.77
C ARG A 108 6.97 -5.36 -17.63
N GLU A 109 6.98 -4.10 -17.19
CA GLU A 109 7.70 -3.67 -16.01
C GLU A 109 6.94 -4.11 -14.75
N ILE A 110 7.70 -4.49 -13.73
CA ILE A 110 7.19 -4.85 -12.41
C ILE A 110 7.81 -3.89 -11.40
N THR A 111 6.97 -3.17 -10.69
CA THR A 111 7.37 -2.34 -9.55
C THR A 111 6.87 -2.98 -8.27
N THR A 112 7.73 -3.05 -7.25
CA THR A 112 7.35 -3.54 -5.92
C THR A 112 7.20 -2.35 -4.98
N PHE A 113 6.08 -2.26 -4.26
CA PHE A 113 5.83 -1.24 -3.25
C PHE A 113 5.58 -1.91 -1.91
N ILE A 114 6.42 -1.63 -0.92
CA ILE A 114 6.55 -2.47 0.28
C ILE A 114 6.64 -1.61 1.54
N HIS A 115 6.10 -2.13 2.64
CA HIS A 115 6.37 -1.64 3.98
C HIS A 115 6.51 -2.83 4.94
N GLN A 116 7.53 -2.77 5.80
CA GLN A 116 7.81 -3.77 6.84
C GLN A 116 8.08 -3.04 8.14
N TYR A 117 7.17 -3.20 9.09
CA TYR A 117 7.37 -2.75 10.46
C TYR A 117 8.61 -3.42 11.06
N GLY A 118 9.46 -2.65 11.75
CA GLY A 118 10.67 -3.20 12.36
C GLY A 118 11.85 -3.42 11.40
N GLY A 119 11.68 -3.23 10.08
CA GLY A 119 12.65 -3.64 9.06
C GLY A 119 14.04 -2.99 9.11
N TYR A 120 14.24 -1.95 9.93
CA TYR A 120 15.56 -1.33 10.15
C TYR A 120 16.45 -2.09 11.14
N CYS A 121 15.97 -3.16 11.77
CA CYS A 121 16.77 -4.02 12.63
C CYS A 121 16.83 -5.43 12.03
N SER A 122 17.83 -5.71 11.19
CA SER A 122 18.31 -7.09 11.02
C SER A 122 18.93 -7.55 12.33
N ALA A 123 18.10 -7.92 13.30
CA ALA A 123 18.50 -8.80 14.37
C ALA A 123 18.25 -10.23 13.88
N ASN A 124 19.35 -10.99 13.80
CA ASN A 124 19.43 -12.44 13.55
C ASN A 124 19.64 -12.86 12.09
N LEU A 125 20.81 -12.53 11.55
CA LEU A 125 21.64 -13.56 10.94
C LEU A 125 22.09 -14.51 12.06
N ASN A 126 21.40 -15.64 12.23
CA ASN A 126 21.92 -16.81 12.95
C ASN A 126 21.97 -17.99 11.98
#